data_AF-A0A0R3QPA0-F1
#
_entry.id   AF-A0A0R3QPA0-F1
#
_cell.length_a   1.000
_cell.length_b   1.000
_cell.length_c   1.000
_cell.angle_alpha   90.00
_cell.angle_beta   90.00
_cell.angle_gamma   90.00
#
_symmetry.space_group_name_H-M   'P 1'
#
loop_
_entity.id
_entity.type
_entity.pdbx_description
1 polymer ?
#
loop_
_entity_poly.entity_id
_entity_poly.type
_entity_poly.pdbx_seq_one_letter_code
_entity_poly.pdbx_strand_id
1 'polypeptide(L)'
;LDCCRKRGLPEVCLQKCSYVSYNQNILRKIFTQADPCPLISVGDIHFCAAQGHDHRQCCVMNGVTTTFAGQKCLIFCDQIKCFWRWARRRYQLAEISKRYEIHESKTISDRVIQLNTDQPPSPFDNY
;
A
#
# COMPACT_ATOMS: atom_id res chain seq x y z
N LEU A 1 11.88 9.24 0.21
CA LEU A 1 13.09 8.77 0.93
C LEU A 1 12.79 8.37 2.37
N ASP A 2 12.04 9.18 3.13
CA ASP A 2 11.81 8.90 4.57
C ASP A 2 11.17 7.54 4.87
N CYS A 3 10.30 7.04 3.99
CA CYS A 3 9.72 5.69 4.12
C CYS A 3 10.80 4.59 4.28
N CYS A 4 11.87 4.62 3.48
CA CYS A 4 12.93 3.60 3.59
C CYS A 4 13.83 3.81 4.79
N ARG A 5 14.06 5.07 5.21
CA ARG A 5 14.84 5.36 6.42
C ARG A 5 14.14 4.85 7.67
N LYS A 6 12.83 5.10 7.81
CA LYS A 6 12.00 4.61 8.92
C LYS A 6 11.99 3.09 9.00
N ARG A 7 12.01 2.42 7.85
CA ARG A 7 12.12 0.95 7.74
C ARG A 7 13.53 0.40 7.98
N GLY A 8 14.52 1.26 8.28
CA GLY A 8 15.88 0.83 8.60
C GLY A 8 16.66 0.26 7.41
N LEU A 9 16.38 0.71 6.19
CA LEU A 9 17.09 0.21 5.01
C LEU A 9 18.54 0.72 4.99
N PRO A 10 19.50 -0.10 4.53
CA PRO A 10 20.89 0.33 4.34
C PRO A 10 21.00 1.55 3.42
N GLU A 11 21.99 2.41 3.66
CA GLU A 11 22.20 3.64 2.87
C GLU A 11 22.32 3.35 1.36
N VAL A 12 23.01 2.26 1.00
CA VAL A 12 23.17 1.80 -0.39
C VAL A 12 21.84 1.51 -1.11
N CYS A 13 20.77 1.26 -0.35
CA CYS A 13 19.44 1.02 -0.89
C CYS A 13 18.60 2.31 -1.00
N LEU A 14 18.92 3.39 -0.28
CA LEU A 14 18.09 4.59 -0.23
C LEU A 14 17.98 5.28 -1.59
N GLN A 15 19.03 5.23 -2.40
CA GLN A 15 19.02 5.75 -3.77
C GLN A 15 18.03 5.03 -4.70
N LYS A 16 17.49 3.88 -4.28
CA LYS A 16 16.53 3.07 -5.02
C LYS A 16 15.11 3.24 -4.48
N CYS A 17 14.92 4.03 -3.43
CA CYS A 17 13.66 4.25 -2.72
C CYS A 17 12.78 5.36 -3.34
N SER A 18 12.77 5.46 -4.67
CA SER A 18 11.91 6.40 -5.39
C SER A 18 11.35 5.75 -6.64
N TYR A 19 10.14 6.14 -7.04
CA TYR A 19 9.53 5.69 -8.29
C TYR A 19 10.44 5.92 -9.51
N VAL A 20 11.17 7.04 -9.54
CA VAL A 20 12.04 7.42 -10.66
C VAL A 20 13.26 6.49 -10.78
N SER A 21 13.88 6.16 -9.65
CA SER A 21 15.09 5.34 -9.61
C SER A 21 14.81 3.83 -9.64
N TYR A 22 13.63 3.41 -9.17
CA TYR A 22 13.28 2.02 -8.99
C TYR A 22 12.71 1.42 -10.29
N ASN A 23 13.54 0.67 -11.01
CA ASN A 23 13.17 0.08 -12.30
C ASN A 23 13.63 -1.37 -12.43
N GLN A 24 13.26 -2.00 -13.54
CA GLN A 24 13.57 -3.41 -13.84
C GLN A 24 15.07 -3.71 -13.82
N ASN A 25 15.91 -2.79 -14.29
CA ASN A 25 17.36 -3.00 -14.34
C ASN A 25 17.97 -3.05 -12.94
N ILE A 26 17.55 -2.14 -12.04
CA ILE A 26 17.95 -2.17 -10.63
C ILE A 26 17.53 -3.47 -9.96
N LEU A 27 16.26 -3.87 -10.16
CA LEU A 27 15.74 -5.14 -9.65
C LEU A 27 16.57 -6.32 -10.11
N ARG A 28 16.86 -6.40 -11.41
CA ARG A 28 17.69 -7.48 -11.97
C ARG A 28 19.06 -7.51 -11.33
N LYS A 29 19.73 -6.37 -11.16
CA LYS A 29 21.05 -6.28 -10.53
C LYS A 29 21.02 -6.76 -9.07
N ILE A 30 19.99 -6.40 -8.30
CA ILE A 30 19.84 -6.90 -6.92
C ILE A 30 19.63 -8.41 -6.90
N PHE A 31 18.77 -8.95 -7.77
CA PHE A 31 18.52 -10.39 -7.86
C PHE A 31 19.78 -11.18 -8.26
N THR A 32 20.60 -10.65 -9.16
CA THR A 32 21.87 -11.26 -9.56
C THR A 32 23.02 -10.94 -8.61
N GLN A 33 22.75 -10.30 -7.47
CA GLN A 33 23.76 -9.86 -6.48
C GLN A 33 24.86 -8.96 -7.08
N ALA A 34 24.56 -8.30 -8.20
CA ALA A 34 25.42 -7.33 -8.87
C ALA A 34 25.19 -5.89 -8.33
N ASP A 35 24.30 -5.75 -7.36
CA ASP A 35 24.00 -4.51 -6.66
C ASP A 35 24.34 -4.70 -5.17
N PRO A 36 24.94 -3.68 -4.49
CA PRO A 36 25.27 -3.77 -3.07
C PRO A 36 24.04 -3.78 -2.16
N CYS A 37 22.86 -3.40 -2.66
CA CYS A 37 21.63 -3.47 -1.88
C CYS A 37 21.14 -4.93 -1.75
N PRO A 38 20.94 -5.47 -0.54
CA PRO A 38 20.57 -6.86 -0.35
C PRO A 38 19.14 -7.15 -0.82
N LEU A 39 18.92 -8.39 -1.30
CA LEU A 39 17.64 -8.85 -1.81
C LEU A 39 16.49 -8.71 -0.79
N ILE A 40 16.78 -8.87 0.51
CA ILE A 40 15.77 -8.76 1.57
C ILE A 40 15.13 -7.37 1.62
N SER A 41 15.86 -6.33 1.21
CA SER A 41 15.37 -4.95 1.23
C SER A 41 14.42 -4.65 0.06
N VAL A 42 14.41 -5.48 -0.99
CA VAL A 42 13.62 -5.21 -2.21
C VAL A 42 12.14 -5.04 -1.92
N GLY A 43 11.58 -5.83 -1.00
CA GLY A 43 10.15 -5.74 -0.65
C GLY A 43 9.78 -4.38 -0.04
N ASP A 44 10.63 -3.82 0.81
CA ASP A 44 10.41 -2.51 1.43
C ASP A 44 10.72 -1.36 0.47
N ILE A 45 11.75 -1.50 -0.37
CA ILE A 45 12.02 -0.55 -1.46
C ILE A 45 10.82 -0.48 -2.39
N HIS A 46 10.28 -1.63 -2.79
CA HIS A 46 9.12 -1.72 -3.67
C HIS A 46 7.90 -1.04 -3.05
N PHE A 47 7.61 -1.36 -1.79
CA PHE A 47 6.52 -0.74 -1.03
C PHE A 47 6.66 0.79 -0.96
N CYS A 48 7.85 1.29 -0.61
CA CYS A 48 8.10 2.71 -0.46
C CYS A 48 8.14 3.45 -1.81
N ALA A 49 8.75 2.87 -2.84
CA ALA A 49 8.81 3.46 -4.19
C ALA A 49 7.41 3.56 -4.81
N ALA A 50 6.55 2.58 -4.54
CA ALA A 50 5.15 2.57 -4.96
C ALA A 50 4.21 3.19 -3.92
N GLN A 51 4.72 3.88 -2.90
CA GLN A 51 3.91 4.63 -1.93
C GLN A 51 2.78 3.81 -1.30
N GLY A 52 2.91 2.48 -1.18
CA GLY A 52 1.96 1.64 -0.44
C GLY A 52 0.51 1.69 -0.96
N HIS A 53 0.30 2.09 -2.23
CA HIS A 53 -1.01 2.11 -2.87
C HIS A 53 -1.31 0.84 -3.66
N ASP A 54 -2.59 0.61 -3.90
CA ASP A 54 -3.07 -0.45 -4.78
C ASP A 54 -2.98 0.02 -6.25
N HIS A 55 -2.09 -0.61 -7.03
CA HIS A 55 -1.87 -0.29 -8.44
C HIS A 55 -2.49 -1.32 -9.39
N ARG A 56 -3.34 -2.23 -8.91
CA ARG A 56 -3.86 -3.34 -9.73
C ARG A 56 -4.56 -2.83 -11.00
N GLN A 57 -5.33 -1.75 -10.92
CA GLN A 57 -5.99 -1.16 -12.09
C GLN A 57 -4.96 -0.64 -13.11
N CYS A 58 -3.95 0.09 -12.66
CA CYS A 58 -2.86 0.57 -13.52
C CYS A 58 -2.13 -0.61 -14.18
N CYS A 59 -1.83 -1.66 -13.44
CA CYS A 59 -1.20 -2.87 -13.98
C CYS A 59 -2.05 -3.59 -15.03
N VAL A 60 -3.37 -3.70 -14.82
CA VAL A 60 -4.30 -4.26 -15.82
C VAL A 60 -4.27 -3.43 -17.10
N MET A 61 -4.37 -2.10 -16.97
CA MET A 61 -4.32 -1.18 -18.12
C MET A 61 -3.01 -1.25 -18.90
N ASN A 62 -1.90 -1.54 -18.23
CA ASN A 62 -0.58 -1.70 -18.84
C ASN A 62 -0.28 -3.15 -19.28
N GLY A 63 -1.28 -4.04 -19.27
CA GLY A 63 -1.14 -5.39 -19.80
C GLY A 63 -0.34 -6.36 -18.92
N VAL A 64 -0.12 -6.07 -17.63
CA VAL A 64 0.55 -7.01 -16.72
C VAL A 64 -0.18 -8.37 -16.66
N THR A 65 -1.49 -8.35 -16.87
CA THR A 65 -2.34 -9.55 -16.90
C THR A 65 -2.37 -10.29 -18.24
N THR A 66 -1.69 -9.80 -19.28
CA THR A 66 -1.65 -10.48 -20.59
C THR A 66 -0.51 -11.48 -20.70
N THR A 67 0.35 -11.56 -19.69
CA THR A 67 1.40 -12.58 -19.60
C THR A 67 0.79 -13.96 -19.38
N PHE A 68 1.58 -15.03 -19.57
CA PHE A 68 1.15 -16.41 -19.26
C PHE A 68 0.67 -16.60 -17.82
N ALA A 69 1.18 -15.81 -16.88
CA ALA A 69 0.78 -15.85 -15.47
C ALA A 69 -0.60 -15.19 -15.22
N GLY A 70 -1.15 -14.46 -16.19
CA GLY A 70 -2.46 -13.83 -16.09
C GLY A 70 -2.59 -12.89 -14.90
N GLN A 71 -3.69 -13.02 -14.15
CA GLN A 71 -3.95 -12.20 -12.96
C GLN A 71 -3.01 -12.47 -11.79
N LYS A 72 -2.22 -13.56 -11.80
CA LYS A 72 -1.30 -13.89 -10.69
C LYS A 72 -0.25 -12.80 -10.47
N CYS A 73 0.15 -12.08 -11.51
CA CYS A 73 1.09 -10.97 -11.42
C CYS A 73 0.55 -9.76 -10.63
N LEU A 74 -0.77 -9.65 -10.45
CA LEU A 74 -1.37 -8.53 -9.72
C LEU A 74 -1.00 -8.50 -8.23
N ILE A 75 -0.50 -9.62 -7.67
CA ILE A 75 0.04 -9.64 -6.31
C ILE A 75 1.23 -8.67 -6.15
N PHE A 76 2.00 -8.44 -7.21
CA PHE A 76 3.11 -7.49 -7.21
C PHE A 76 2.66 -6.05 -7.44
N CYS A 77 1.39 -5.83 -7.80
CA CYS A 77 0.80 -4.52 -8.01
C CYS A 77 0.05 -4.01 -6.77
N ASP A 78 -0.31 -4.92 -5.85
CA ASP A 78 -0.94 -4.58 -4.58
C ASP A 78 0.13 -4.35 -3.51
N GLN A 79 0.45 -3.09 -3.25
CA GLN A 79 1.43 -2.72 -2.21
C GLN A 79 0.79 -2.59 -0.83
N ILE A 80 -0.54 -2.73 -0.74
CA ILE A 80 -1.22 -2.69 0.55
C ILE A 80 -0.91 -4.00 1.27
N LYS A 81 -0.12 -3.93 2.34
CA LYS A 81 0.16 -5.10 3.18
C LYS A 81 -1.17 -5.71 3.63
N CYS A 82 -1.26 -7.04 3.66
CA CYS A 82 -2.48 -7.77 4.03
C CYS A 82 -3.12 -7.28 5.34
N PHE A 83 -2.30 -6.92 6.33
CA PHE A 83 -2.76 -6.31 7.58
C PHE A 83 -3.58 -5.04 7.33
N TRP A 84 -3.07 -4.10 6.54
CA TRP A 84 -3.75 -2.84 6.22
C TRP A 84 -5.00 -3.05 5.37
N ARG A 85 -4.98 -4.05 4.50
CA ARG A 85 -6.13 -4.45 3.69
C ARG A 85 -7.26 -4.98 4.59
N TRP A 86 -6.93 -5.82 5.56
CA TRP A 86 -7.85 -6.31 6.57
C TRP A 86 -8.36 -5.19 7.48
N ALA A 87 -7.46 -4.33 7.98
CA ALA A 87 -7.80 -3.23 8.87
C ALA A 87 -8.76 -2.26 8.18
N ARG A 88 -8.45 -1.83 6.95
CA ARG A 88 -9.33 -0.97 6.15
C ARG A 88 -10.70 -1.58 5.96
N ARG A 89 -10.78 -2.88 5.66
CA ARG A 89 -12.07 -3.58 5.52
C ARG A 89 -12.87 -3.58 6.83
N ARG A 90 -12.22 -3.76 7.98
CA ARG A 90 -12.87 -3.66 9.29
C ARG A 90 -13.32 -2.24 9.61
N TYR A 91 -12.50 -1.21 9.33
CA TYR A 91 -12.88 0.19 9.49
C TYR A 91 -14.10 0.55 8.62
N GLN A 92 -14.10 0.17 7.34
CA GLN A 92 -15.25 0.40 6.44
C GLN A 92 -16.51 -0.32 6.92
N LEU A 93 -16.40 -1.56 7.42
CA LEU A 93 -17.55 -2.27 7.99
C LEU A 93 -18.10 -1.59 9.24
N ALA A 94 -17.23 -1.02 10.08
CA ALA A 94 -17.64 -0.24 11.24
C ALA A 94 -18.34 1.07 10.83
N GLU A 95 -17.87 1.76 9.78
CA GLU A 95 -18.57 2.92 9.20
C GLU A 95 -19.93 2.56 8.62
N ILE A 96 -20.04 1.42 7.92
CA ILE A 96 -21.32 0.92 7.39
C ILE A 96 -22.29 0.58 8.53
N SER A 97 -21.82 -0.07 9.61
CA SER A 97 -22.63 -0.33 10.81
C SER A 97 -23.16 0.95 11.42
N LYS A 98 -22.30 1.95 11.64
CA LYS A 98 -22.69 3.27 12.16
C LYS A 98 -23.71 3.95 11.24
N ARG A 99 -23.54 3.88 9.92
CA ARG A 99 -24.51 4.44 8.96
C ARG A 99 -25.86 3.73 9.01
N TYR A 100 -25.88 2.42 9.25
CA TYR A 100 -27.11 1.64 9.44
C TYR A 100 -27.81 2.00 10.77
N GLU A 101 -27.05 2.11 11.86
CA GLU A 101 -27.52 2.58 13.18
C GLU A 101 -28.08 4.01 13.12
N ILE A 102 -27.46 4.91 12.33
CA ILE A 102 -27.98 6.27 12.06
C ILE A 102 -29.27 6.22 11.22
N HIS A 103 -29.40 5.27 10.29
CA HIS A 103 -30.63 5.09 9.51
C HIS A 103 -31.79 4.57 10.38
N GLU A 104 -31.49 3.77 11.41
CA GLU A 104 -32.44 3.30 12.41
C GLU A 104 -32.81 4.39 13.43
N SER A 105 -31.86 5.27 13.77
CA SER A 105 -32.03 6.36 14.75
C SER A 105 -32.68 7.63 14.19
N LYS A 106 -32.87 7.75 12.87
CA LYS A 106 -33.53 8.90 12.22
C LYS A 106 -35.03 9.02 12.52
N THR A 107 -35.59 8.19 13.39
CA THR A 107 -36.92 8.37 13.98
C THR A 107 -36.93 9.23 15.25
N ILE A 108 -35.79 9.58 15.88
CA ILE A 108 -35.81 10.42 17.08
C ILE A 108 -34.65 11.44 17.13
N SER A 109 -35.02 12.68 16.80
CA SER A 109 -34.56 13.98 17.35
C SER A 109 -33.10 14.44 17.22
N ASP A 110 -33.00 15.68 16.71
CA ASP A 110 -31.83 16.53 16.52
C ASP A 110 -30.93 16.68 17.75
N ARG A 111 -29.75 16.04 17.72
CA ARG A 111 -28.51 16.63 18.28
C ARG A 111 -27.33 16.24 17.41
N VAL A 112 -26.87 17.21 16.65
CA VAL A 112 -25.64 17.17 15.85
C VAL A 112 -24.46 16.89 16.79
N ILE A 113 -24.00 15.64 16.83
CA ILE A 113 -22.66 15.31 17.34
C ILE A 113 -21.75 15.30 16.12
N GLN A 114 -20.72 16.14 16.21
CA GLN A 114 -19.68 16.34 15.21
C GLN A 114 -19.26 15.00 14.58
N LEU A 115 -19.41 14.90 13.26
CA LEU A 115 -18.79 13.83 12.49
C LEU A 115 -17.27 14.01 12.63
N ASN A 116 -16.66 13.26 13.55
CA ASN A 116 -15.22 13.06 13.53
C ASN A 116 -14.89 12.43 12.19
N THR A 117 -14.21 13.18 11.33
CA THR A 117 -13.55 12.67 10.14
C THR A 117 -12.33 11.86 10.57
N ASP A 118 -12.55 10.73 11.23
CA ASP A 118 -11.49 9.78 11.55
C ASP A 118 -11.15 9.02 10.28
N GLN A 119 -10.29 9.61 9.45
CA GLN A 119 -9.73 8.94 8.28
C GLN A 119 -9.00 7.67 8.75
N PRO A 120 -9.16 6.51 8.07
CA PRO A 120 -8.47 5.28 8.47
C PRO A 120 -6.96 5.50 8.58
N PRO A 121 -6.30 4.91 9.59
CA PRO A 121 -4.87 5.11 9.83
C PRO A 121 -4.06 4.76 8.58
N SER A 122 -3.09 5.62 8.25
CA SER A 122 -2.28 5.42 7.06
C SER A 122 -1.40 4.17 7.22
N PRO A 123 -1.19 3.40 6.14
CA PRO A 123 -0.16 2.36 6.11
C PRO A 123 1.26 2.85 6.45
N PHE A 124 1.44 4.17 6.43
CA PHE A 124 2.69 4.89 6.70
C PHE A 124 2.85 5.37 8.14
N ASP A 125 1.81 5.32 8.98
CA ASP A 125 1.83 5.95 10.31
C ASP A 125 2.38 5.02 11.42
N ASN A 126 2.53 3.71 11.15
CA ASN A 126 2.98 2.71 12.14
C ASN A 126 4.39 2.14 11.89
N TYR A 127 5.26 2.86 11.20
CA TYR A 127 6.67 2.46 10.97
C TYR A 127 7.62 3.64 11.18
#